data_AF-A0A4R5CM30-F1
#
_entry.id   AF-A0A4R5CM30-F1
#
_cell.length_a   1.000
_cell.length_b   1.000
_cell.length_c   1.000
_cell.angle_alpha   90.00
_cell.angle_beta   90.00
_cell.angle_gamma   90.00
#
_symmetry.space_group_name_H-M   'P 1'
#
loop_
_entity.id
_entity.type
_entity.pdbx_description
1 polymer ?
#
loop_
_entity_poly.entity_id
_entity_poly.type
_entity_poly.pdbx_seq_one_letter_code
_entity_poly.pdbx_strand_id
1 'polypeptide(L)'
;MKKKHIGFSILLVLLFYGVYSYRSKMDKDNWAEESPEIKYSKERIEEVWGGVLQGNNPALFYGTPLYDVADAMSGLIYFRNEEKITKLIDEIPKEYINYQEGNYGMTIGHFALLTNNMVAIRKLLDRGLNPNLMDKNGNAIIIDINGPAYAHLPESLETLKFMIKKGANVNLYSKRILVRTPLIRAVNSNFKNVRVLIAAGADPHFIDVSDNSPFESALSAALLNRDMEIINYLIFDQKVDFRTLKYPLDSKFHPGEYKILHLLREHAPDLNSKDYKEKMKLVAYLKTQGLDYWKTPIPDNIKNNPNFTQEYLSKY
;
A
#
# COMPACT_ATOMS: atom_id res chain seq x y z
N MET A 1 -11.82 52.80 36.18
CA MET A 1 -12.48 52.72 34.86
C MET A 1 -11.92 51.66 33.88
N LYS A 2 -10.81 50.96 34.13
CA LYS A 2 -10.23 49.99 33.16
C LYS A 2 -10.89 48.58 33.12
N LYS A 3 -11.57 48.13 34.19
CA LYS A 3 -12.19 46.78 34.23
C LYS A 3 -13.46 46.62 33.37
N LYS A 4 -14.24 47.69 33.15
CA LYS A 4 -15.48 47.63 32.35
C LYS A 4 -15.22 47.48 30.84
N HIS A 5 -14.15 48.09 30.31
CA HIS A 5 -13.79 47.97 28.90
C HIS A 5 -13.24 46.59 28.53
N ILE A 6 -12.48 45.95 29.43
CA ILE A 6 -11.95 44.60 29.21
C ILE A 6 -13.10 43.58 29.11
N GLY A 7 -14.12 43.67 29.95
CA GLY A 7 -15.30 42.80 29.88
C GLY A 7 -16.12 42.96 28.59
N PHE A 8 -16.25 44.20 28.09
CA PHE A 8 -16.96 44.47 26.84
C PHE A 8 -16.20 43.95 25.60
N SER A 9 -14.87 44.11 25.57
CA SER A 9 -14.02 43.57 24.51
C SER A 9 -14.01 42.03 24.49
N ILE A 10 -14.00 41.36 25.65
CA ILE A 10 -14.11 39.90 25.74
C ILE A 10 -15.48 39.42 25.23
N LEU A 11 -16.56 40.11 25.59
CA LEU A 11 -17.92 39.76 25.14
C LEU A 11 -18.06 39.86 23.61
N LEU A 12 -17.50 40.91 22.98
CA LEU A 12 -17.46 41.08 21.53
C LEU A 12 -16.70 39.93 20.85
N VAL A 13 -15.52 39.56 21.36
CA VAL A 13 -14.73 38.44 20.82
C VAL A 13 -15.50 37.12 20.91
N LEU A 14 -16.16 36.85 22.05
CA LEU A 14 -16.98 35.65 22.23
C LEU A 14 -18.19 35.64 21.28
N LEU A 15 -18.85 36.78 21.05
CA LEU A 15 -19.94 36.92 20.09
C LEU A 15 -19.48 36.69 18.65
N PHE A 16 -18.35 37.30 18.24
CA PHE A 16 -17.77 37.07 16.92
C PHE A 16 -17.38 35.62 16.71
N TYR A 17 -16.76 34.99 17.71
CA TYR A 17 -16.43 33.57 17.67
C TYR A 17 -17.69 32.68 17.59
N GLY A 18 -18.74 33.02 18.35
CA GLY A 18 -20.03 32.32 18.29
C GLY A 18 -20.68 32.42 16.91
N VAL A 19 -20.72 33.61 16.30
CA VAL A 19 -21.27 33.81 14.95
C VAL A 19 -20.43 33.09 13.89
N TYR A 20 -19.11 33.16 14.00
CA TYR A 20 -18.19 32.47 13.08
C TYR A 20 -18.36 30.95 13.16
N SER A 21 -18.38 30.38 14.36
CA SER A 21 -18.56 28.92 14.55
C SER A 21 -19.94 28.45 14.09
N TYR A 22 -20.99 29.24 14.32
CA TYR A 22 -22.33 28.95 13.81
C TYR A 22 -22.37 28.94 12.28
N ARG A 23 -21.81 29.97 11.63
CA ARG A 23 -21.74 30.03 10.16
C ARG A 23 -20.93 28.87 9.60
N SER A 24 -19.75 28.60 10.17
CA SER A 24 -18.91 27.48 9.75
C SER A 24 -19.63 26.14 9.85
N LYS A 25 -20.44 25.92 10.89
CA LYS A 25 -21.26 24.71 11.00
C LYS A 25 -22.33 24.66 9.91
N MET A 26 -23.08 25.73 9.72
CA MET A 26 -24.12 25.82 8.70
C MET A 26 -23.56 25.58 7.29
N ASP A 27 -22.38 26.13 6.99
CA ASP A 27 -21.71 25.94 5.71
C ASP A 27 -21.32 24.48 5.49
N LYS A 28 -20.85 23.78 6.54
CA LYS A 28 -20.53 22.34 6.49
C LYS A 28 -21.76 21.46 6.38
N ASP A 29 -22.85 21.81 7.07
CA ASP A 29 -24.13 21.10 6.99
C ASP A 29 -24.70 21.22 5.56
N ASN A 30 -24.70 22.42 4.98
CA ASN A 30 -25.10 22.63 3.58
C ASN A 30 -24.19 21.86 2.61
N TRP A 31 -22.87 21.91 2.82
CA TRP A 31 -21.88 21.16 2.05
C TRP A 31 -22.12 19.65 2.07
N ALA A 32 -22.63 19.10 3.18
CA ALA A 32 -22.91 17.67 3.28
C ALA A 32 -24.00 17.21 2.31
N GLU A 33 -24.97 18.07 2.03
CA GLU A 33 -26.14 17.82 1.19
C GLU A 33 -25.93 18.15 -0.30
N GLU A 34 -24.82 18.83 -0.64
CA GLU A 34 -24.46 19.18 -2.01
C GLU A 34 -24.10 17.97 -2.86
N SER A 35 -24.31 18.08 -4.18
CA SER A 35 -23.91 17.04 -5.13
C SER A 35 -22.38 16.84 -5.10
N PRO A 36 -21.86 15.63 -5.35
CA PRO A 36 -20.42 15.36 -5.32
C PRO A 36 -19.59 16.30 -6.21
N GLU A 37 -20.13 16.73 -7.35
CA GLU A 37 -19.46 17.63 -8.30
C GLU A 37 -19.23 19.03 -7.69
N ILE A 38 -20.19 19.53 -6.92
CA ILE A 38 -20.12 20.84 -6.26
C ILE A 38 -19.31 20.71 -4.98
N LYS A 39 -19.70 19.75 -4.13
CA LYS A 39 -19.13 19.47 -2.82
C LYS A 39 -17.61 19.30 -2.86
N TYR A 40 -17.10 18.57 -3.84
CA TYR A 40 -15.66 18.29 -3.97
C TYR A 40 -14.95 19.18 -4.99
N SER A 41 -15.59 20.25 -5.47
CA SER A 41 -14.89 21.29 -6.24
C SER A 41 -13.85 22.00 -5.38
N LYS A 42 -12.76 22.46 -6.01
CA LYS A 42 -11.66 23.11 -5.31
C LYS A 42 -12.13 24.38 -4.60
N GLU A 43 -12.96 25.17 -5.26
CA GLU A 43 -13.52 26.42 -4.76
C GLU A 43 -14.40 26.17 -3.53
N ARG A 44 -15.27 25.16 -3.60
CA ARG A 44 -16.19 24.86 -2.49
C ARG A 44 -15.49 24.26 -1.28
N ILE A 45 -14.48 23.40 -1.52
CA ILE A 45 -13.63 22.87 -0.44
C ILE A 45 -12.89 24.01 0.28
N GLU A 46 -12.30 24.94 -0.47
CA GLU A 46 -11.60 26.10 0.11
C GLU A 46 -12.56 26.98 0.92
N GLU A 47 -13.77 27.21 0.43
CA GLU A 47 -14.79 28.01 1.11
C GLU A 47 -15.22 27.40 2.46
N VAL A 48 -15.46 26.10 2.50
CA VAL A 48 -16.04 25.42 3.69
C VAL A 48 -14.98 24.96 4.68
N TRP A 49 -13.84 24.48 4.17
CA TRP A 49 -12.80 23.82 4.97
C TRP A 49 -11.49 24.62 5.05
N GLY A 50 -11.34 25.69 4.28
CA GLY A 50 -10.15 26.56 4.30
C GLY A 50 -8.89 25.89 3.75
N GLY A 51 -9.04 24.81 2.97
CA GLY A 51 -7.94 24.07 2.38
C GLY A 51 -8.33 22.70 1.84
N VAL A 52 -7.37 22.00 1.23
CA VAL A 52 -7.59 20.72 0.55
C VAL A 52 -7.94 19.58 1.53
N LEU A 53 -9.01 18.84 1.21
CA LEU A 53 -9.37 17.60 1.92
C LEU A 53 -8.51 16.43 1.43
N GLN A 54 -7.37 16.20 2.08
CA GLN A 54 -6.51 15.04 1.82
C GLN A 54 -7.16 13.73 2.31
N GLY A 55 -6.65 12.58 1.85
CA GLY A 55 -7.24 11.27 2.15
C GLY A 55 -7.29 10.88 3.65
N ASN A 56 -6.45 11.48 4.48
CA ASN A 56 -6.44 11.28 5.93
C ASN A 56 -7.26 12.34 6.71
N ASN A 57 -8.02 13.20 6.02
CA ASN A 57 -8.86 14.20 6.66
C ASN A 57 -10.25 13.60 7.01
N PRO A 58 -10.68 13.61 8.28
CA PRO A 58 -11.93 13.00 8.70
C PRO A 58 -13.16 13.71 8.12
N ALA A 59 -13.02 14.97 7.68
CA ALA A 59 -14.08 15.74 7.02
C ALA A 59 -14.63 15.09 5.74
N LEU A 60 -13.88 14.16 5.12
CA LEU A 60 -14.37 13.35 4.01
C LEU A 60 -15.64 12.56 4.34
N PHE A 61 -15.86 12.25 5.62
CA PHE A 61 -17.03 11.54 6.14
C PHE A 61 -18.07 12.46 6.78
N TYR A 62 -17.88 13.79 6.73
CA TYR A 62 -18.81 14.74 7.34
C TYR A 62 -20.20 14.63 6.71
N GLY A 63 -21.23 14.71 7.57
CA GLY A 63 -22.62 14.44 7.19
C GLY A 63 -23.00 12.96 7.18
N THR A 64 -22.11 12.07 7.61
CA THR A 64 -22.39 10.63 7.79
C THR A 64 -22.12 10.19 9.23
N PRO A 65 -22.71 9.07 9.68
CA PRO A 65 -22.38 8.46 10.98
C PRO A 65 -20.90 8.07 11.14
N LEU A 66 -20.10 8.14 10.07
CA LEU A 66 -18.68 7.76 10.08
C LEU A 66 -17.76 8.91 10.52
N TYR A 67 -18.24 10.16 10.54
CA TYR A 67 -17.41 11.33 10.86
C TYR A 67 -16.75 11.22 12.24
N ASP A 68 -17.52 10.92 13.28
CA ASP A 68 -17.01 10.83 14.65
C ASP A 68 -15.97 9.72 14.81
N VAL A 69 -16.15 8.61 14.06
CA VAL A 69 -15.20 7.49 14.04
C VAL A 69 -13.90 7.95 13.37
N ALA A 70 -13.98 8.61 12.22
CA ALA A 70 -12.83 9.14 11.50
C ALA A 70 -12.09 10.18 12.33
N ASP A 71 -12.79 11.13 12.94
CA ASP A 71 -12.21 12.16 13.81
C ASP A 71 -11.48 11.55 15.00
N ALA A 72 -12.09 10.55 15.66
CA ALA A 72 -11.44 9.82 16.75
C ALA A 72 -10.16 9.09 16.30
N MET A 73 -10.09 8.62 15.04
CA MET A 73 -8.89 8.01 14.45
C MET A 73 -7.85 9.03 13.98
N SER A 74 -8.20 10.30 13.76
CA SER A 74 -7.27 11.34 13.29
C SER A 74 -6.30 11.85 14.35
N GLY A 75 -6.56 11.55 15.63
CA GLY A 75 -5.64 11.89 16.72
C GLY A 75 -4.25 11.27 16.56
N LEU A 76 -3.27 11.83 17.26
CA LEU A 76 -1.92 11.25 17.37
C LEU A 76 -2.01 9.83 17.96
N ILE A 77 -1.32 8.85 17.35
CA ILE A 77 -1.44 7.41 17.67
C ILE A 77 -1.35 7.14 19.17
N TYR A 78 -0.41 7.77 19.89
CA TYR A 78 -0.21 7.55 21.33
C TYR A 78 -1.32 8.10 22.24
N PHE A 79 -2.16 9.00 21.73
CA PHE A 79 -3.22 9.66 22.49
C PHE A 79 -4.63 9.24 22.02
N ARG A 80 -4.72 8.29 21.09
CA ARG A 80 -6.02 7.76 20.65
C ARG A 80 -6.67 6.94 21.75
N ASN A 81 -7.98 7.13 21.90
CA ASN A 81 -8.78 6.31 22.78
C ASN A 81 -9.38 5.16 21.98
N GLU A 82 -8.70 4.01 21.98
CA GLU A 82 -9.12 2.81 21.24
C GLU A 82 -10.47 2.24 21.73
N GLU A 83 -10.81 2.41 23.01
CA GLU A 83 -12.11 2.02 23.56
C GLU A 83 -13.24 2.87 22.96
N LYS A 84 -13.04 4.20 22.93
CA LYS A 84 -13.97 5.13 22.27
C LYS A 84 -14.12 4.79 20.79
N ILE A 85 -13.02 4.57 20.07
CA ILE A 85 -13.06 4.22 18.64
C ILE A 85 -13.83 2.92 18.43
N THR A 86 -13.57 1.89 19.25
CA THR A 86 -14.27 0.60 19.18
C THR A 86 -15.77 0.75 19.42
N LYS A 87 -16.15 1.55 20.42
CA LYS A 87 -17.56 1.83 20.72
C LYS A 87 -18.24 2.57 19.57
N LEU A 88 -17.61 3.60 19.02
CA LEU A 88 -18.12 4.32 17.85
C LEU A 88 -18.28 3.37 16.65
N ILE A 89 -17.35 2.42 16.45
CA ILE A 89 -17.47 1.41 15.39
C ILE A 89 -18.66 0.46 15.62
N ASP A 90 -18.93 0.08 16.87
CA ASP A 90 -20.11 -0.76 17.21
C ASP A 90 -21.44 -0.05 16.93
N GLU A 91 -21.45 1.28 16.96
CA GLU A 91 -22.61 2.13 16.71
C GLU A 91 -22.82 2.46 15.22
N ILE A 92 -21.88 2.11 14.33
CA ILE A 92 -22.01 2.34 12.87
C ILE A 92 -23.20 1.53 12.32
N PRO A 93 -24.18 2.18 11.65
CA PRO A 93 -25.25 1.46 10.97
C PRO A 93 -24.70 0.56 9.86
N LYS A 94 -25.28 -0.63 9.70
CA LYS A 94 -24.73 -1.69 8.84
C LYS A 94 -24.52 -1.24 7.39
N GLU A 95 -25.40 -0.39 6.87
CA GLU A 95 -25.35 0.17 5.53
C GLU A 95 -24.13 1.09 5.31
N TYR A 96 -23.56 1.66 6.37
CA TYR A 96 -22.38 2.53 6.30
C TYR A 96 -21.03 1.80 6.42
N ILE A 97 -21.00 0.51 6.82
CA ILE A 97 -19.73 -0.20 7.05
C ILE A 97 -18.84 -0.26 5.80
N ASN A 98 -19.48 -0.29 4.63
CA ASN A 98 -18.86 -0.36 3.31
C ASN A 98 -19.09 0.92 2.48
N TYR A 99 -19.58 2.00 3.11
CA TYR A 99 -19.77 3.29 2.45
C TYR A 99 -18.44 3.80 1.89
N GLN A 100 -18.44 4.23 0.64
CA GLN A 100 -17.31 4.85 -0.04
C GLN A 100 -17.59 6.35 -0.18
N GLU A 101 -16.73 7.18 0.41
CA GLU A 101 -16.90 8.64 0.33
C GLU A 101 -16.73 9.16 -1.11
N GLY A 102 -17.35 10.30 -1.41
CA GLY A 102 -17.52 10.75 -2.79
C GLY A 102 -16.28 11.33 -3.46
N ASN A 103 -15.24 11.72 -2.73
CA ASN A 103 -14.03 12.34 -3.27
C ASN A 103 -13.08 11.29 -3.85
N TYR A 104 -12.62 10.36 -3.00
CA TYR A 104 -11.63 9.34 -3.34
C TYR A 104 -12.21 7.92 -3.41
N GLY A 105 -13.47 7.70 -3.03
CA GLY A 105 -14.03 6.35 -2.94
C GLY A 105 -13.51 5.54 -1.75
N MET A 106 -12.96 6.17 -0.73
CA MET A 106 -12.43 5.46 0.43
C MET A 106 -13.55 5.01 1.38
N THR A 107 -13.36 3.82 1.97
CA THR A 107 -14.18 3.38 3.11
C THR A 107 -13.58 3.86 4.43
N ILE A 108 -14.34 3.78 5.52
CA ILE A 108 -13.80 4.01 6.87
C ILE A 108 -12.64 3.04 7.19
N GLY A 109 -12.61 1.86 6.57
CA GLY A 109 -11.49 0.91 6.66
C GLY A 109 -10.21 1.39 5.97
N HIS A 110 -10.31 2.08 4.81
CA HIS A 110 -9.15 2.72 4.18
C HIS A 110 -8.59 3.81 5.08
N PHE A 111 -9.48 4.62 5.67
CA PHE A 111 -9.09 5.64 6.64
C PHE A 111 -8.40 5.06 7.87
N ALA A 112 -8.91 3.95 8.40
CA ALA A 112 -8.28 3.22 9.51
C ALA A 112 -6.88 2.71 9.13
N LEU A 113 -6.66 2.26 7.88
CA LEU A 113 -5.33 1.87 7.41
C LEU A 113 -4.38 3.07 7.26
N LEU A 114 -4.85 4.17 6.68
CA LEU A 114 -4.06 5.42 6.54
C LEU A 114 -3.64 5.98 7.90
N THR A 115 -4.49 5.84 8.91
CA THR A 115 -4.20 6.26 10.28
C THR A 115 -3.42 5.20 11.08
N ASN A 116 -3.07 4.05 10.49
CA ASN A 116 -2.41 2.92 11.14
C ASN A 116 -3.18 2.35 12.35
N ASN A 117 -4.52 2.33 12.29
CA ASN A 117 -5.37 1.76 13.31
C ASN A 117 -5.81 0.32 12.95
N MET A 118 -4.92 -0.64 13.23
CA MET A 118 -5.17 -2.07 12.98
C MET A 118 -6.29 -2.64 13.87
N VAL A 119 -6.49 -2.08 15.07
CA VAL A 119 -7.58 -2.47 15.99
C VAL A 119 -8.93 -2.11 15.36
N ALA A 120 -9.07 -0.88 14.87
CA ALA A 120 -10.25 -0.42 14.15
C ALA A 120 -10.53 -1.28 12.91
N ILE A 121 -9.51 -1.59 12.09
CA ILE A 121 -9.69 -2.48 10.92
C ILE A 121 -10.25 -3.84 11.35
N ARG A 122 -9.68 -4.49 12.36
CA ARG A 122 -10.19 -5.79 12.85
C ARG A 122 -11.62 -5.68 13.36
N LYS A 123 -11.96 -4.63 14.10
CA LYS A 123 -13.32 -4.39 14.58
C LYS A 123 -14.32 -4.15 13.44
N LEU A 124 -13.93 -3.38 12.43
CA LEU A 124 -14.73 -3.15 11.23
C LEU A 124 -14.94 -4.45 10.43
N LEU A 125 -13.92 -5.32 10.34
CA LEU A 125 -14.02 -6.65 9.72
C LEU A 125 -15.01 -7.56 10.46
N ASP A 126 -15.07 -7.49 11.79
CA ASP A 126 -16.12 -8.17 12.57
C ASP A 126 -17.52 -7.65 12.28
N ARG A 127 -17.64 -6.38 11.89
CA ARG A 127 -18.88 -5.72 11.51
C ARG A 127 -19.26 -5.92 10.03
N GLY A 128 -18.42 -6.60 9.24
CA GLY A 128 -18.70 -6.90 7.83
C GLY A 128 -18.08 -5.93 6.82
N LEU A 129 -17.03 -5.20 7.21
CA LEU A 129 -16.19 -4.46 6.26
C LEU A 129 -15.66 -5.41 5.17
N ASN A 130 -15.81 -5.02 3.92
CA ASN A 130 -15.27 -5.72 2.75
C ASN A 130 -13.87 -5.15 2.43
N PRO A 131 -12.78 -5.89 2.70
CA PRO A 131 -11.41 -5.41 2.46
C PRO A 131 -11.02 -5.37 0.97
N ASN A 132 -11.92 -5.81 0.08
CA ASN A 132 -11.69 -5.88 -1.37
C ASN A 132 -12.20 -4.64 -2.12
N LEU A 133 -12.93 -3.74 -1.45
CA LEU A 133 -13.42 -2.52 -2.08
C LEU A 133 -12.24 -1.65 -2.50
N MET A 134 -12.27 -1.19 -3.76
CA MET A 134 -11.25 -0.31 -4.28
C MET A 134 -11.68 1.15 -4.19
N ASP A 135 -10.77 2.01 -3.75
CA ASP A 135 -10.89 3.45 -3.92
C ASP A 135 -10.79 3.84 -5.42
N LYS A 136 -10.99 5.12 -5.74
CA LYS A 136 -10.89 5.63 -7.11
C LYS A 136 -9.47 5.56 -7.68
N ASN A 137 -8.45 5.43 -6.85
CA ASN A 137 -7.07 5.20 -7.28
C ASN A 137 -6.78 3.70 -7.52
N GLY A 138 -7.74 2.82 -7.21
CA GLY A 138 -7.61 1.37 -7.32
C GLY A 138 -6.87 0.73 -6.15
N ASN A 139 -6.72 1.42 -5.04
CA ASN A 139 -6.18 0.88 -3.80
C ASN A 139 -7.26 0.09 -3.06
N ALA A 140 -6.87 -0.99 -2.37
CA ALA A 140 -7.75 -1.76 -1.50
C ALA A 140 -6.99 -2.17 -0.24
N ILE A 141 -7.69 -2.34 0.89
CA ILE A 141 -7.07 -2.67 2.18
C ILE A 141 -6.26 -3.97 2.09
N ILE A 142 -6.78 -4.99 1.39
CA ILE A 142 -6.08 -6.28 1.19
C ILE A 142 -4.79 -6.13 0.36
N ILE A 143 -4.69 -5.10 -0.48
CA ILE A 143 -3.46 -4.78 -1.22
C ILE A 143 -2.53 -3.97 -0.31
N ASP A 144 -2.99 -2.83 0.20
CA ASP A 144 -2.12 -1.81 0.81
C ASP A 144 -1.50 -2.22 2.14
N ILE A 145 -2.16 -3.07 2.94
CA ILE A 145 -1.59 -3.59 4.20
C ILE A 145 -0.25 -4.31 3.98
N ASN A 146 0.00 -4.78 2.76
CA ASN A 146 1.23 -5.46 2.39
C ASN A 146 2.35 -4.50 1.99
N GLY A 147 2.11 -3.19 1.99
CA GLY A 147 3.11 -2.18 1.66
C GLY A 147 4.14 -1.93 2.77
N PRO A 148 5.26 -1.26 2.44
CA PRO A 148 6.40 -1.11 3.36
C PRO A 148 6.04 -0.30 4.62
N ALA A 149 5.05 0.59 4.51
CA ALA A 149 4.53 1.38 5.63
C ALA A 149 3.89 0.53 6.74
N TYR A 150 3.40 -0.67 6.43
CA TYR A 150 2.62 -1.49 7.36
C TYR A 150 3.20 -2.88 7.57
N ALA A 151 3.83 -3.47 6.55
CA ALA A 151 4.19 -4.87 6.53
C ALA A 151 5.21 -5.29 7.61
N HIS A 152 5.95 -4.35 8.18
CA HIS A 152 6.92 -4.62 9.26
C HIS A 152 6.26 -4.72 10.64
N LEU A 153 5.01 -4.26 10.79
CA LEU A 153 4.28 -4.26 12.06
C LEU A 153 3.66 -5.65 12.32
N PRO A 154 3.86 -6.26 13.50
CA PRO A 154 3.21 -7.51 13.88
C PRO A 154 1.68 -7.47 13.74
N GLU A 155 1.07 -6.35 14.13
CA GLU A 155 -0.38 -6.15 14.12
C GLU A 155 -0.94 -6.10 12.70
N SER A 156 -0.15 -5.65 11.71
CA SER A 156 -0.54 -5.68 10.30
C SER A 156 -0.61 -7.11 9.78
N LEU A 157 0.36 -7.97 10.15
CA LEU A 157 0.35 -9.39 9.78
C LEU A 157 -0.85 -10.13 10.39
N GLU A 158 -1.17 -9.84 11.64
CA GLU A 158 -2.37 -10.39 12.29
C GLU A 158 -3.66 -9.92 11.60
N THR A 159 -3.72 -8.64 11.25
CA THR A 159 -4.86 -8.05 10.53
C THR A 159 -5.00 -8.64 9.13
N LEU A 160 -3.90 -8.88 8.41
CA LEU A 160 -3.90 -9.58 7.13
C LEU A 160 -4.48 -11.00 7.26
N LYS A 161 -4.00 -11.79 8.23
CA LYS A 161 -4.53 -13.15 8.49
C LYS A 161 -6.02 -13.10 8.83
N PHE A 162 -6.44 -12.09 9.59
CA PHE A 162 -7.84 -11.91 9.95
C PHE A 162 -8.71 -11.54 8.76
N MET A 163 -8.25 -10.63 7.89
CA MET A 163 -8.91 -10.30 6.62
C MET A 163 -9.11 -11.54 5.75
N ILE A 164 -8.07 -12.37 5.61
CA ILE A 164 -8.14 -13.64 4.86
C ILE A 164 -9.21 -14.55 5.46
N LYS A 165 -9.23 -14.72 6.80
CA LYS A 165 -10.27 -15.49 7.50
C LYS A 165 -11.69 -14.95 7.26
N LYS A 166 -11.81 -13.64 7.00
CA LYS A 166 -13.09 -12.96 6.69
C LYS A 166 -13.42 -12.93 5.20
N GLY A 167 -12.67 -13.65 4.36
CA GLY A 167 -12.97 -13.78 2.93
C GLY A 167 -12.34 -12.71 2.04
N ALA A 168 -11.23 -12.09 2.46
CA ALA A 168 -10.47 -11.21 1.59
C ALA A 168 -9.95 -11.96 0.35
N ASN A 169 -10.09 -11.32 -0.81
CA ASN A 169 -9.62 -11.86 -2.08
C ASN A 169 -8.11 -11.61 -2.21
N VAL A 170 -7.31 -12.66 -1.94
CA VAL A 170 -5.85 -12.60 -2.05
C VAL A 170 -5.33 -12.47 -3.49
N ASN A 171 -6.20 -12.68 -4.49
CA ASN A 171 -5.95 -12.48 -5.92
C ASN A 171 -6.62 -11.22 -6.47
N LEU A 172 -7.01 -10.27 -5.60
CA LEU A 172 -7.58 -9.00 -6.05
C LEU A 172 -6.61 -8.31 -7.02
N TYR A 173 -7.12 -7.82 -8.14
CA TYR A 173 -6.31 -7.22 -9.20
C TYR A 173 -6.78 -5.81 -9.55
N SER A 174 -5.89 -4.83 -9.41
CA SER A 174 -6.15 -3.42 -9.73
C SER A 174 -5.33 -2.95 -10.94
N LYS A 175 -6.00 -2.49 -12.01
CA LYS A 175 -5.32 -1.93 -13.20
C LYS A 175 -4.75 -0.53 -12.99
N ARG A 176 -5.16 0.18 -11.93
CA ARG A 176 -4.87 1.61 -11.71
C ARG A 176 -3.59 1.87 -10.93
N ILE A 177 -2.99 0.84 -10.34
CA ILE A 177 -1.77 0.92 -9.54
C ILE A 177 -0.62 0.13 -10.19
N LEU A 178 0.61 0.32 -9.71
CA LEU A 178 1.79 -0.41 -10.20
C LEU A 178 1.91 -1.83 -9.62
N VAL A 179 1.55 -1.99 -8.35
CA VAL A 179 1.65 -3.24 -7.57
C VAL A 179 0.28 -3.87 -7.45
N ARG A 180 -0.13 -4.56 -8.50
CA ARG A 180 -1.53 -4.75 -8.85
C ARG A 180 -2.26 -5.84 -8.09
N THR A 181 -1.54 -6.68 -7.34
CA THR A 181 -2.11 -7.74 -6.49
C THR A 181 -1.54 -7.69 -5.08
N PRO A 182 -2.25 -8.23 -4.07
CA PRO A 182 -1.73 -8.38 -2.71
C PRO A 182 -0.36 -9.08 -2.67
N LEU A 183 -0.18 -10.12 -3.48
CA LEU A 183 1.07 -10.88 -3.54
C LEU A 183 2.22 -10.04 -4.11
N ILE A 184 2.01 -9.34 -5.23
CA ILE A 184 3.03 -8.48 -5.83
C ILE A 184 3.43 -7.35 -4.85
N ARG A 185 2.45 -6.77 -4.13
CA ARG A 185 2.73 -5.77 -3.09
C ARG A 185 3.57 -6.36 -1.95
N ALA A 186 3.22 -7.55 -1.46
CA ALA A 186 3.92 -8.20 -0.35
C ALA A 186 5.38 -8.56 -0.69
N VAL A 187 5.65 -8.96 -1.93
CA VAL A 187 7.02 -9.21 -2.42
C VAL A 187 7.91 -7.97 -2.30
N ASN A 188 7.34 -6.78 -2.39
CA ASN A 188 8.06 -5.51 -2.23
C ASN A 188 8.28 -5.11 -0.76
N SER A 189 7.93 -5.95 0.21
CA SER A 189 7.89 -5.49 1.61
C SER A 189 8.22 -6.56 2.66
N ASN A 190 7.58 -7.73 2.64
CA ASN A 190 7.77 -8.72 3.71
C ASN A 190 7.50 -10.16 3.25
N PHE A 191 8.52 -11.02 3.38
CA PHE A 191 8.41 -12.44 3.05
C PHE A 191 7.38 -13.21 3.89
N LYS A 192 7.12 -12.82 5.14
CA LYS A 192 6.05 -13.41 5.97
C LYS A 192 4.68 -13.21 5.33
N ASN A 193 4.42 -12.01 4.78
CA ASN A 193 3.16 -11.74 4.08
C ASN A 193 3.06 -12.55 2.79
N VAL A 194 4.15 -12.68 2.02
CA VAL A 194 4.22 -13.54 0.82
C VAL A 194 3.80 -14.98 1.16
N ARG A 195 4.38 -15.56 2.22
CA ARG A 195 4.03 -16.92 2.67
C ARG A 195 2.56 -17.04 3.10
N VAL A 196 2.04 -16.07 3.85
CA VAL A 196 0.64 -16.05 4.29
C VAL A 196 -0.33 -15.96 3.11
N LEU A 197 -0.06 -15.09 2.14
CA LEU A 197 -0.89 -14.91 0.95
C LEU A 197 -0.90 -16.15 0.07
N ILE A 198 0.28 -16.74 -0.20
CA ILE A 198 0.37 -17.97 -1.01
C ILE A 198 -0.30 -19.15 -0.30
N ALA A 199 -0.10 -19.30 1.02
CA ALA A 199 -0.81 -20.31 1.80
C ALA A 199 -2.34 -20.13 1.78
N ALA A 200 -2.81 -18.90 1.56
CA ALA A 200 -4.22 -18.55 1.41
C ALA A 200 -4.72 -18.63 -0.04
N GLY A 201 -3.90 -19.08 -1.00
CA GLY A 201 -4.29 -19.27 -2.40
C GLY A 201 -3.98 -18.11 -3.34
N ALA A 202 -3.11 -17.17 -2.95
CA ALA A 202 -2.60 -16.18 -3.90
C ALA A 202 -1.77 -16.87 -4.99
N ASP A 203 -2.00 -16.53 -6.26
CA ASP A 203 -1.35 -17.16 -7.40
C ASP A 203 0.08 -16.60 -7.63
N PRO A 204 1.15 -17.37 -7.35
CA PRO A 204 2.51 -16.93 -7.61
C PRO A 204 2.88 -16.93 -9.10
N HIS A 205 2.06 -17.56 -9.96
CA HIS A 205 2.25 -17.63 -11.41
C HIS A 205 1.51 -16.51 -12.15
N PHE A 206 0.80 -15.63 -11.44
CA PHE A 206 0.11 -14.52 -12.07
C PHE A 206 1.10 -13.59 -12.79
N ILE A 207 0.77 -13.27 -14.03
CA ILE A 207 1.50 -12.34 -14.88
C ILE A 207 0.52 -11.32 -15.45
N ASP A 208 0.80 -10.06 -15.16
CA ASP A 208 0.15 -8.94 -15.78
C ASP A 208 0.79 -8.63 -17.13
N VAL A 209 0.04 -8.90 -18.19
CA VAL A 209 0.45 -8.65 -19.59
C VAL A 209 0.10 -7.24 -20.07
N SER A 210 -0.43 -6.36 -19.22
CA SER A 210 -0.67 -4.97 -19.59
C SER A 210 0.66 -4.20 -19.69
N ASP A 211 0.80 -3.43 -20.77
CA ASP A 211 2.08 -2.82 -21.12
C ASP A 211 2.63 -1.90 -20.00
N ASN A 212 3.95 -1.97 -19.84
CA ASN A 212 4.82 -1.05 -19.09
C ASN A 212 4.89 -1.16 -17.54
N SER A 213 4.42 -2.24 -16.89
CA SER A 213 4.72 -2.42 -15.46
C SER A 213 6.02 -3.20 -15.24
N PRO A 214 7.02 -2.67 -14.48
CA PRO A 214 8.18 -3.46 -14.06
C PRO A 214 7.80 -4.59 -13.07
N PHE A 215 6.63 -4.47 -12.43
CA PHE A 215 6.09 -5.44 -11.46
C PHE A 215 5.00 -6.32 -12.09
N GLU A 216 5.25 -6.80 -13.32
CA GLU A 216 4.33 -7.67 -14.07
C GLU A 216 4.03 -9.00 -13.36
N SER A 217 4.92 -9.50 -12.50
CA SER A 217 4.67 -10.73 -11.72
C SER A 217 5.32 -10.67 -10.33
N ALA A 218 4.98 -11.63 -9.47
CA ALA A 218 5.64 -11.79 -8.17
C ALA A 218 7.16 -12.05 -8.35
N LEU A 219 7.55 -12.81 -9.38
CA LEU A 219 8.96 -13.09 -9.65
C LEU A 219 9.71 -11.87 -10.18
N SER A 220 9.12 -11.08 -11.09
CA SER A 220 9.76 -9.85 -11.59
C SER A 220 9.97 -8.85 -10.46
N ALA A 221 8.98 -8.71 -9.57
CA ALA A 221 9.09 -7.88 -8.38
C ALA A 221 10.21 -8.32 -7.45
N ALA A 222 10.30 -9.63 -7.14
CA ALA A 222 11.34 -10.17 -6.26
C ALA A 222 12.75 -9.95 -6.83
N LEU A 223 12.92 -10.14 -8.14
CA LEU A 223 14.19 -9.90 -8.85
C LEU A 223 14.61 -8.43 -8.81
N LEU A 224 13.68 -7.50 -9.02
CA LEU A 224 13.97 -6.06 -8.96
C LEU A 224 14.38 -5.60 -7.55
N ASN A 225 13.76 -6.17 -6.52
CA ASN A 225 14.12 -5.89 -5.12
C ASN A 225 15.37 -6.64 -4.67
N ARG A 226 15.88 -7.57 -5.48
CA ARG A 226 17.06 -8.39 -5.19
C ARG A 226 16.89 -9.24 -3.92
N ASP A 227 15.67 -9.69 -3.63
CA ASP A 227 15.40 -10.55 -2.47
C ASP A 227 15.57 -12.02 -2.86
N MET A 228 16.79 -12.54 -2.71
CA MET A 228 17.10 -13.92 -3.08
C MET A 228 16.29 -14.96 -2.31
N GLU A 229 15.82 -14.64 -1.11
CA GLU A 229 15.01 -15.56 -0.30
C GLU A 229 13.62 -15.71 -0.94
N ILE A 230 12.99 -14.61 -1.34
CA ILE A 230 11.71 -14.64 -2.08
C ILE A 230 11.90 -15.23 -3.48
N ILE A 231 12.95 -14.85 -4.22
CA ILE A 231 13.23 -15.39 -5.55
C ILE A 231 13.35 -16.92 -5.50
N ASN A 232 14.15 -17.44 -4.57
CA ASN A 232 14.35 -18.87 -4.43
C ASN A 232 13.08 -19.57 -3.95
N TYR A 233 12.30 -18.96 -3.06
CA TYR A 233 10.99 -19.50 -2.68
C TYR A 233 10.04 -19.63 -3.87
N LEU A 234 9.93 -18.58 -4.70
CA LEU A 234 9.06 -18.59 -5.88
C LEU A 234 9.51 -19.63 -6.92
N ILE A 235 10.82 -19.73 -7.20
CA ILE A 235 11.34 -20.66 -8.22
C ILE A 235 11.36 -22.11 -7.72
N PHE A 236 11.91 -22.35 -6.52
CA PHE A 236 12.13 -23.71 -6.04
C PHE A 236 10.91 -24.29 -5.34
N ASP A 237 10.19 -23.51 -4.53
CA ASP A 237 9.08 -24.03 -3.74
C ASP A 237 7.75 -23.87 -4.51
N GLN A 238 7.53 -22.71 -5.12
CA GLN A 238 6.29 -22.42 -5.88
C GLN A 238 6.38 -22.78 -7.37
N LYS A 239 7.55 -23.22 -7.85
CA LYS A 239 7.76 -23.66 -9.25
C LYS A 239 7.40 -22.60 -10.30
N VAL A 240 7.53 -21.32 -9.97
CA VAL A 240 7.29 -20.23 -10.92
C VAL A 240 8.30 -20.31 -12.06
N ASP A 241 7.81 -20.36 -13.30
CA ASP A 241 8.68 -20.44 -14.48
C ASP A 241 9.34 -19.09 -14.76
N PHE A 242 10.65 -19.03 -14.54
CA PHE A 242 11.46 -17.85 -14.82
C PHE A 242 11.50 -17.48 -16.31
N ARG A 243 11.11 -18.39 -17.21
CA ARG A 243 11.07 -18.14 -18.67
C ARG A 243 9.94 -17.22 -19.10
N THR A 244 9.02 -16.95 -18.20
CA THR A 244 7.93 -16.00 -18.43
C THR A 244 8.44 -14.56 -18.50
N LEU A 245 9.60 -14.26 -17.92
CA LEU A 245 10.24 -12.95 -17.95
C LEU A 245 11.10 -12.81 -19.21
N LYS A 246 10.51 -12.42 -20.33
CA LYS A 246 11.21 -12.24 -21.62
C LYS A 246 11.56 -10.78 -21.86
N TYR A 247 12.72 -10.49 -22.43
CA TYR A 247 12.98 -9.15 -23.00
C TYR A 247 12.08 -8.89 -24.21
N PRO A 248 11.77 -7.62 -24.52
CA PRO A 248 11.29 -7.23 -25.83
C PRO A 248 12.21 -7.81 -26.92
N LEU A 249 11.62 -8.35 -27.99
CA LEU A 249 12.35 -9.01 -29.09
C LEU A 249 13.39 -8.08 -29.77
N ASP A 250 13.23 -6.78 -29.62
CA ASP A 250 14.04 -5.71 -30.22
C ASP A 250 15.03 -5.06 -29.23
N SER A 251 15.21 -5.62 -28.03
CA SER A 251 16.17 -5.09 -27.05
C SER A 251 17.60 -5.16 -27.59
N LYS A 252 18.15 -4.00 -27.97
CA LYS A 252 19.55 -3.83 -28.41
C LYS A 252 20.58 -4.22 -27.34
N PHE A 253 20.16 -4.28 -26.08
CA PHE A 253 21.03 -4.62 -24.94
C PHE A 253 21.11 -6.12 -24.69
N HIS A 254 20.12 -6.92 -25.15
CA HIS A 254 19.99 -8.32 -24.81
C HIS A 254 19.37 -9.13 -25.96
N PRO A 255 20.18 -9.70 -26.87
CA PRO A 255 19.68 -10.54 -27.94
C PRO A 255 19.12 -11.86 -27.36
N GLY A 256 17.82 -11.87 -27.03
CA GLY A 256 17.01 -13.09 -27.02
C GLY A 256 17.08 -14.05 -25.83
N GLU A 257 17.52 -13.65 -24.63
CA GLU A 257 17.52 -14.54 -23.44
C GLU A 257 16.80 -13.92 -22.23
N TYR A 258 16.15 -14.72 -21.39
CA TYR A 258 15.24 -14.29 -20.32
C TYR A 258 15.80 -13.22 -19.36
N LYS A 259 14.96 -12.27 -18.92
CA LYS A 259 15.29 -11.14 -18.02
C LYS A 259 16.03 -11.56 -16.76
N ILE A 260 15.76 -12.77 -16.25
CA ILE A 260 16.35 -13.28 -15.00
C ILE A 260 17.88 -13.24 -15.00
N LEU A 261 18.55 -13.59 -16.10
CA LEU A 261 20.02 -13.65 -16.13
C LEU A 261 20.64 -12.26 -15.93
N HIS A 262 20.10 -11.26 -16.62
CA HIS A 262 20.54 -9.89 -16.47
C HIS A 262 20.18 -9.30 -15.10
N LEU A 263 18.97 -9.56 -14.57
CA LEU A 263 18.60 -9.09 -13.23
C LEU A 263 19.49 -9.69 -12.14
N LEU A 264 19.91 -10.96 -12.30
CA LEU A 264 20.94 -11.55 -11.44
C LEU A 264 22.31 -10.88 -11.64
N ARG A 265 22.64 -10.46 -12.86
CA ARG A 265 23.86 -9.70 -13.17
C ARG A 265 23.83 -8.23 -12.71
N GLU A 266 22.68 -7.68 -12.37
CA GLU A 266 22.56 -6.36 -11.69
C GLU A 266 22.62 -6.50 -10.17
N HIS A 267 22.40 -7.72 -9.66
CA HIS A 267 22.46 -8.01 -8.24
C HIS A 267 23.88 -8.39 -7.82
N ALA A 268 24.58 -7.43 -7.20
CA ALA A 268 25.97 -7.58 -6.77
C ALA A 268 26.14 -7.65 -5.25
N PRO A 269 25.72 -8.77 -4.60
CA PRO A 269 25.95 -8.96 -3.17
C PRO A 269 27.43 -9.21 -2.87
N ASP A 270 27.83 -9.00 -1.62
CA ASP A 270 29.17 -9.32 -1.15
C ASP A 270 29.50 -10.80 -1.35
N LEU A 271 30.71 -11.11 -1.82
CA LEU A 271 31.15 -12.49 -2.03
C LEU A 271 30.99 -13.31 -0.75
N ASN A 272 30.50 -14.54 -0.90
CA ASN A 272 30.29 -15.50 0.19
C ASN A 272 29.24 -15.10 1.25
N SER A 273 28.57 -13.95 1.11
CA SER A 273 27.39 -13.62 1.91
C SER A 273 26.28 -14.68 1.75
N LYS A 274 25.31 -14.71 2.67
CA LYS A 274 24.13 -15.58 2.54
C LYS A 274 23.47 -15.36 1.18
N ASP A 275 23.30 -14.09 0.82
CA ASP A 275 22.63 -13.64 -0.40
C ASP A 275 23.38 -14.07 -1.66
N TYR A 276 24.72 -13.91 -1.69
CA TYR A 276 25.57 -14.45 -2.75
C TYR A 276 25.44 -15.97 -2.90
N LYS A 277 25.40 -16.72 -1.80
CA LYS A 277 25.25 -18.18 -1.84
C LYS A 277 23.88 -18.58 -2.40
N GLU A 278 22.81 -17.89 -1.99
CA GLU A 278 21.46 -18.11 -2.53
C GLU A 278 21.37 -17.75 -4.02
N LYS A 279 22.02 -16.66 -4.45
CA LYS A 279 22.18 -16.28 -5.87
C LYS A 279 22.91 -17.38 -6.65
N MET A 280 24.05 -17.86 -6.15
CA MET A 280 24.85 -18.88 -6.84
C MET A 280 24.16 -20.24 -6.90
N LYS A 281 23.35 -20.58 -5.90
CA LYS A 281 22.44 -21.75 -5.95
C LYS A 281 21.47 -21.64 -7.13
N LEU A 282 20.85 -20.48 -7.31
CA LEU A 282 19.97 -20.23 -8.46
C LEU A 282 20.73 -20.28 -9.79
N VAL A 283 21.91 -19.67 -9.87
CA VAL A 283 22.78 -19.73 -11.07
C VAL A 283 23.11 -21.17 -11.45
N ALA A 284 23.50 -22.00 -10.48
CA ALA A 284 23.77 -23.41 -10.73
C ALA A 284 22.54 -24.15 -11.27
N TYR A 285 21.35 -23.88 -10.71
CA TYR A 285 20.09 -24.44 -11.22
C TYR A 285 19.80 -23.96 -12.64
N LEU A 286 19.90 -22.66 -12.94
CA LEU A 286 19.67 -22.11 -14.27
C LEU A 286 20.59 -22.74 -15.33
N LYS A 287 21.85 -23.04 -14.97
CA LYS A 287 22.77 -23.77 -15.86
C LYS A 287 22.25 -25.16 -16.24
N THR A 288 21.65 -25.89 -15.29
CA THR A 288 21.00 -27.19 -15.59
C THR A 288 19.79 -27.06 -16.51
N GLN A 289 19.21 -25.86 -16.57
CA GLN A 289 18.06 -25.51 -17.40
C GLN A 289 18.46 -24.94 -18.77
N GLY A 290 19.75 -24.96 -19.11
CA GLY A 290 20.30 -24.45 -20.37
C GLY A 290 20.61 -22.95 -20.38
N LEU A 291 20.54 -22.26 -19.23
CA LEU A 291 20.81 -20.83 -19.11
C LEU A 291 22.17 -20.59 -18.44
N ASP A 292 23.11 -20.06 -19.21
CA ASP A 292 24.48 -19.84 -18.75
C ASP A 292 24.71 -18.38 -18.32
N TYR A 293 24.47 -18.12 -17.04
CA TYR A 293 24.74 -16.83 -16.39
C TYR A 293 26.14 -16.28 -16.68
N TRP A 294 27.16 -17.15 -16.80
CA TRP A 294 28.54 -16.74 -17.03
C TRP A 294 28.77 -16.18 -18.44
N LYS A 295 27.92 -16.50 -19.41
CA LYS A 295 27.91 -15.91 -20.75
C LYS A 295 27.17 -14.58 -20.82
N THR A 296 26.29 -14.30 -19.85
CA THR A 296 25.60 -13.01 -19.78
C THR A 296 26.63 -11.93 -19.42
N PRO A 297 26.73 -10.83 -20.20
CA PRO A 297 27.67 -9.75 -19.92
C PRO A 297 27.51 -9.16 -18.53
N ILE A 298 28.62 -8.79 -17.90
CA ILE A 298 28.61 -8.00 -16.68
C ILE A 298 28.17 -6.57 -17.05
N PRO A 299 27.14 -6.01 -16.39
CA PRO A 299 26.69 -4.65 -16.61
C PRO A 299 27.78 -3.60 -16.39
N ASP A 300 27.78 -2.54 -17.20
CA ASP A 300 28.83 -1.50 -17.18
C ASP A 300 28.91 -0.77 -15.85
N ASN A 301 27.77 -0.56 -15.17
CA ASN A 301 27.69 0.01 -13.83
C ASN A 301 28.37 -0.86 -12.77
N ILE A 302 28.43 -2.18 -12.94
CA ILE A 302 29.17 -3.10 -12.06
C ILE A 302 30.63 -3.15 -12.48
N LYS A 303 30.90 -3.34 -13.77
CA LYS A 303 32.25 -3.48 -14.33
C LYS A 303 33.14 -2.27 -14.06
N ASN A 304 32.58 -1.06 -14.14
CA ASN A 304 33.32 0.19 -13.99
C ASN A 304 33.30 0.76 -12.57
N ASN A 305 32.65 0.08 -11.62
CA ASN A 305 32.55 0.56 -10.25
C ASN A 305 33.80 0.14 -9.45
N PRO A 306 34.56 1.10 -8.89
CA PRO A 306 35.83 0.83 -8.21
C PRO A 306 35.67 -0.02 -6.94
N ASN A 307 34.46 -0.16 -6.41
CA ASN A 307 34.19 -1.00 -5.24
C ASN A 307 34.20 -2.51 -5.58
N PHE A 308 34.09 -2.90 -6.85
CA PHE A 308 34.16 -4.30 -7.28
C PHE A 308 35.56 -4.63 -7.80
N THR A 309 36.30 -5.42 -7.04
CA THR A 309 37.67 -5.81 -7.39
C THR A 309 37.69 -6.75 -8.60
N GLN A 310 38.86 -6.90 -9.26
CA GLN A 310 39.02 -7.91 -10.31
C GLN A 310 38.75 -9.33 -9.79
N GLU A 311 39.09 -9.60 -8.52
CA GLU A 311 38.74 -10.84 -7.86
C GLU A 311 37.22 -11.01 -7.76
N TYR A 312 36.50 -9.97 -7.36
CA TYR A 312 35.03 -9.97 -7.34
C TYR A 312 34.50 -10.31 -8.73
N LEU A 313 34.88 -9.55 -9.76
CA LEU A 313 34.39 -9.72 -11.13
C LEU A 313 34.71 -11.11 -11.72
N SER A 314 35.79 -11.76 -11.28
CA SER A 314 36.13 -13.14 -11.70
C SER A 314 35.24 -14.22 -11.08
N LYS A 315 34.67 -13.93 -9.90
CA LYS A 315 33.77 -14.81 -9.13
C LYS A 315 32.30 -14.35 -9.25
N TYR A 316 32.07 -13.23 -9.94
CA TYR A 316 30.80 -12.55 -10.11
C TYR A 316 29.99 -13.11 -11.26
#